data_AF-H1L0Y7-F1
#
_entry.id   AF-H1L0Y7-F1
#
_cell.length_a   1.000
_cell.length_b   1.000
_cell.length_c   1.000
_cell.angle_alpha   90.00
_cell.angle_beta   90.00
_cell.angle_gamma   90.00
#
_symmetry.space_group_name_H-M   'P 1'
#
loop_
_entity.id
_entity.type
_entity.pdbx_description
1 polymer ?
#
loop_
_entity_poly.entity_id
_entity_poly.type
_entity_poly.pdbx_seq_one_letter_code
_entity_poly.pdbx_strand_id
1 'polypeptide(L)'
;MLIWAKLNHQNIARLYNYSTNPLFHEIEYCGKNLKEVYNSIKSEERIFKIIFDVSEGLKHAHTRNILHRNLTSANVMFDGRDAKISNWYCARYVNRVSRDLQKPYSKYLAPEMILKKKEGFYTDIWQLGVLFYELTTGRVPFNNKDEILNIKVVHPYEIINKCLSKRRKRRYQSVEDFQNDLKALINEKYENFVENKEMFKGISYCCDLLLICLKNNDGVNAYKYLDDLIEYVDNNSIKEDLKHLKESIKYRLENHIPIPKEIIYNAEIITHKIKLVK
;
A
#
# COMPACT_ATOMS: atom_id res chain seq x y z
N MET A 1 2.20 16.26 15.13
CA MET A 1 3.65 16.09 15.33
C MET A 1 3.99 14.97 16.29
N LEU A 2 3.59 15.01 17.56
CA LEU A 2 3.87 13.93 18.52
C LEU A 2 3.38 12.53 18.10
N ILE A 3 2.30 12.45 17.31
CA ILE A 3 1.81 11.17 16.77
C ILE A 3 2.78 10.62 15.72
N TRP A 4 3.24 11.45 14.78
CA TRP A 4 4.15 11.03 13.71
C TRP A 4 5.46 10.49 14.28
N ALA A 5 6.05 11.17 15.27
CA ALA A 5 7.28 10.74 15.91
C ALA A 5 7.21 9.34 16.57
N LYS A 6 6.00 8.82 16.84
CA LYS A 6 5.78 7.49 17.42
C LYS A 6 5.58 6.38 16.37
N LEU A 7 5.49 6.74 15.09
CA LEU A 7 5.29 5.78 14.01
C LEU A 7 6.66 5.44 13.40
N ASN A 8 7.04 4.17 13.51
CA ASN A 8 8.28 3.65 12.96
C ASN A 8 7.96 2.42 12.11
N HIS A 9 7.94 2.61 10.79
CA HIS A 9 7.57 1.60 9.82
C HIS A 9 8.20 1.89 8.47
N GLN A 10 8.56 0.86 7.70
CA GLN A 10 9.23 1.04 6.40
C GLN A 10 8.39 1.85 5.40
N ASN A 11 7.06 1.74 5.48
CA ASN A 11 6.10 2.45 4.62
C ASN A 11 5.56 3.75 5.26
N ILE A 12 6.25 4.29 6.28
CA ILE A 12 5.96 5.59 6.88
C ILE A 12 7.26 6.39 6.87
N ALA A 13 7.24 7.57 6.23
CA ALA A 13 8.41 8.43 6.19
C ALA A 13 8.81 8.83 7.62
N ARG A 14 10.06 8.59 8.00
CA ARG A 14 10.53 8.88 9.35
C ARG A 14 10.61 10.39 9.59
N LEU A 15 10.09 10.85 10.73
CA LEU A 15 10.24 12.22 11.19
C LEU A 15 11.49 12.32 12.08
N TYR A 16 12.48 13.08 11.65
CA TYR A 16 13.73 13.29 12.40
C TYR A 16 13.61 14.46 13.37
N ASN A 17 13.08 15.58 12.89
CA ASN A 17 12.97 16.80 13.68
C ASN A 17 11.76 17.63 13.23
N TYR A 18 11.30 18.52 14.10
CA TYR A 18 10.28 19.49 13.77
C TYR A 18 10.33 20.68 14.71
N SER A 19 9.91 21.84 14.19
CA SER A 19 9.60 22.99 15.03
C SER A 19 8.27 23.59 14.61
N THR A 20 7.60 24.25 15.55
CA THR A 20 6.42 25.08 15.31
C THR A 20 6.78 26.55 15.14
N ASN A 21 8.01 26.94 15.45
CA ASN A 21 8.50 28.31 15.30
C ASN A 21 10.04 28.34 15.13
N PRO A 22 10.58 28.55 13.91
CA PRO A 22 9.85 28.57 12.64
C PRO A 22 9.21 27.20 12.35
N LEU A 23 8.12 27.18 11.55
CA LEU A 23 7.45 25.92 11.20
C LEU A 23 8.30 25.12 10.22
N PHE A 24 8.86 23.99 10.64
CA PHE A 24 9.56 23.06 9.75
C PHE A 24 9.38 21.61 10.17
N HIS A 25 9.58 20.70 9.20
CA HIS A 25 9.57 19.25 9.38
C HIS A 25 10.81 18.70 8.67
N GLU A 26 11.68 18.03 9.41
CA GLU A 26 12.80 17.31 8.86
C GLU A 26 12.43 15.82 8.80
N ILE A 27 12.34 15.28 7.59
CA ILE A 27 11.89 13.92 7.33
C ILE A 27 12.90 13.14 6.49
N GLU A 28 12.79 11.83 6.54
CA GLU A 28 13.48 10.93 5.62
C GLU A 28 13.29 11.37 4.16
N TYR A 29 14.40 11.40 3.41
CA TYR A 29 14.34 11.61 1.97
C TYR A 29 13.78 10.37 1.28
N CYS A 30 12.59 10.50 0.69
CA CYS A 30 11.82 9.39 0.12
C CYS A 30 11.49 9.62 -1.37
N GLY A 31 12.35 10.34 -2.10
CA GLY A 31 12.09 10.72 -3.48
C GLY A 31 11.02 11.81 -3.62
N LYS A 32 10.12 11.66 -4.61
CA LYS A 32 9.06 12.63 -4.93
C LYS A 32 7.71 12.17 -4.38
N ASN A 33 6.77 13.07 -4.18
CA ASN A 33 5.40 12.65 -3.87
C ASN A 33 4.69 12.09 -5.10
N LEU A 34 3.69 11.22 -4.90
CA LEU A 34 2.95 10.60 -6.00
C LEU A 34 2.24 11.64 -6.87
N LYS A 35 1.81 12.78 -6.33
CA LYS A 35 1.17 13.85 -7.12
C LYS A 35 2.08 14.35 -8.26
N GLU A 36 3.39 14.34 -8.07
CA GLU A 36 4.37 14.75 -9.09
C GLU A 36 4.66 13.67 -10.13
N VAL A 37 4.46 12.39 -9.79
CA VAL A 37 4.93 11.26 -10.61
C VAL A 37 3.83 10.31 -11.08
N TYR A 38 2.57 10.45 -10.64
CA TYR A 38 1.54 9.46 -10.96
C TYR A 38 1.31 9.32 -12.48
N ASN A 39 1.49 10.40 -13.26
CA ASN A 39 1.39 10.34 -14.73
C ASN A 39 2.47 9.48 -15.41
N SER A 40 3.60 9.23 -14.75
CA SER A 40 4.64 8.33 -15.26
C SER A 40 4.47 6.89 -14.76
N ILE A 41 3.59 6.65 -13.79
CA ILE A 41 3.28 5.32 -13.25
C ILE A 41 2.16 4.72 -14.09
N LYS A 42 2.53 3.96 -15.13
CA LYS A 42 1.57 3.39 -16.08
C LYS A 42 1.26 1.91 -15.86
N SER A 43 2.09 1.16 -15.15
CA SER A 43 1.87 -0.28 -14.98
C SER A 43 0.95 -0.57 -13.79
N GLU A 44 -0.01 -1.48 -13.99
CA GLU A 44 -0.95 -1.89 -12.94
C GLU A 44 -0.22 -2.52 -11.75
N GLU A 45 0.77 -3.37 -12.03
CA GLU A 45 1.66 -3.99 -11.04
C GLU A 45 2.26 -2.95 -10.09
N ARG A 46 2.77 -1.85 -10.65
CA ARG A 46 3.39 -0.78 -9.86
C ARG A 46 2.35 -0.01 -9.04
N ILE A 47 1.16 0.21 -9.59
CA ILE A 47 0.05 0.80 -8.85
C ILE A 47 -0.35 -0.11 -7.68
N PHE A 48 -0.50 -1.41 -7.91
CA PHE A 48 -0.87 -2.38 -6.87
C PHE A 48 0.19 -2.46 -5.78
N LYS A 49 1.48 -2.49 -6.13
CA LYS A 49 2.59 -2.43 -5.17
C LYS A 49 2.54 -1.16 -4.32
N ILE A 50 2.34 0.01 -4.93
CA ILE A 50 2.23 1.29 -4.21
C ILE A 50 1.04 1.27 -3.24
N ILE A 51 -0.12 0.79 -3.69
CA ILE A 51 -1.32 0.71 -2.86
C ILE A 51 -1.13 -0.29 -1.71
N PHE A 52 -0.45 -1.41 -1.95
CA PHE A 52 -0.08 -2.35 -0.91
C PHE A 52 0.86 -1.72 0.12
N ASP A 53 1.92 -1.04 -0.31
CA ASP A 53 2.85 -0.32 0.57
C ASP A 53 2.15 0.74 1.43
N VAL A 54 1.28 1.56 0.84
CA VAL A 54 0.48 2.54 1.58
C VAL A 54 -0.44 1.82 2.57
N SER A 55 -1.05 0.71 2.20
CA SER A 55 -1.89 -0.07 3.12
C SER A 55 -1.08 -0.60 4.32
N GLU A 56 0.16 -1.05 4.12
CA GLU A 56 1.04 -1.49 5.22
C GLU A 56 1.35 -0.35 6.20
N GLY A 57 1.59 0.87 5.69
CA GLY A 57 1.73 2.06 6.52
C GLY A 57 0.47 2.39 7.33
N LEU A 58 -0.71 2.31 6.70
CA LEU A 58 -1.98 2.52 7.40
C LEU A 58 -2.24 1.45 8.47
N LYS A 59 -2.02 0.18 8.15
CA LYS A 59 -2.14 -0.95 9.08
C LYS A 59 -1.29 -0.75 10.34
N HIS A 60 -0.04 -0.35 10.16
CA HIS A 60 0.84 -0.03 11.29
C HIS A 60 0.29 1.09 12.20
N ALA A 61 -0.33 2.13 11.63
CA ALA A 61 -0.96 3.19 12.40
C ALA A 61 -2.29 2.75 13.05
N HIS A 62 -3.11 1.99 12.32
CA HIS A 62 -4.43 1.53 12.77
C HIS A 62 -4.33 0.56 13.95
N THR A 63 -3.34 -0.33 13.96
CA THR A 63 -2.99 -1.18 15.11
C THR A 63 -2.63 -0.40 16.38
N ARG A 64 -2.25 0.88 16.24
CA ARG A 64 -2.01 1.84 17.35
C ARG A 64 -3.18 2.78 17.60
N ASN A 65 -4.35 2.49 17.01
CA ASN A 65 -5.56 3.31 17.04
C ASN A 65 -5.35 4.72 16.49
N ILE A 66 -4.42 4.92 15.54
CA ILE A 66 -4.14 6.22 14.93
C ILE A 66 -4.76 6.27 13.53
N LEU A 67 -5.54 7.31 13.26
CA LEU A 67 -6.03 7.67 11.93
C LEU A 67 -5.10 8.67 11.28
N HIS A 68 -4.86 8.56 9.97
CA HIS A 68 -4.08 9.50 9.18
C HIS A 68 -4.89 10.77 8.83
N ARG A 69 -6.13 10.59 8.34
CA ARG A 69 -7.14 11.61 7.99
C ARG A 69 -6.79 12.55 6.83
N ASN A 70 -5.56 12.52 6.33
CA ASN A 70 -5.12 13.36 5.21
C ASN A 70 -4.37 12.57 4.14
N LEU A 71 -4.73 11.31 3.90
CA LEU A 71 -4.02 10.50 2.92
C LEU A 71 -4.38 11.00 1.52
N THR A 72 -3.37 11.41 0.75
CA THR A 72 -3.49 11.93 -0.62
C THR A 72 -2.24 11.58 -1.41
N SER A 73 -2.27 11.69 -2.74
CA SER A 73 -1.08 11.53 -3.58
C SER A 73 0.06 12.51 -3.24
N ALA A 74 -0.25 13.69 -2.69
CA ALA A 74 0.78 14.64 -2.22
C ALA A 74 1.44 14.22 -0.90
N ASN A 75 0.81 13.31 -0.15
CA ASN A 75 1.27 12.83 1.16
C ASN A 75 1.73 11.37 1.12
N VAL A 76 2.01 10.86 -0.08
CA VAL A 76 2.68 9.58 -0.29
C VAL A 76 3.94 9.86 -1.08
N MET A 77 5.08 9.58 -0.47
CA MET A 77 6.39 9.69 -1.07
C MET A 77 6.74 8.41 -1.82
N PHE A 78 7.48 8.54 -2.90
CA PHE A 78 7.88 7.45 -3.78
C PHE A 78 9.27 7.72 -4.37
N ASP A 79 10.18 6.78 -4.14
CA ASP A 79 11.57 6.82 -4.62
C ASP A 79 11.78 6.07 -5.94
N GLY A 80 10.70 5.53 -6.51
CA GLY A 80 10.75 4.68 -7.69
C GLY A 80 10.64 3.19 -7.39
N ARG A 81 10.76 2.80 -6.12
CA ARG A 81 10.65 1.40 -5.67
C ARG A 81 9.57 1.23 -4.61
N ASP A 82 9.64 2.00 -3.54
CA ASP A 82 8.78 1.83 -2.37
C ASP A 82 7.98 3.09 -2.06
N ALA A 83 6.72 2.91 -1.67
CA ALA A 83 5.86 4.01 -1.26
C ALA A 83 5.84 4.17 0.26
N LYS A 84 5.88 5.43 0.72
CA LYS A 84 5.84 5.78 2.15
C LYS A 84 4.85 6.89 2.45
N ILE A 85 4.01 6.70 3.46
CA ILE A 85 3.07 7.73 3.91
C ILE A 85 3.85 8.81 4.67
N SER A 86 3.62 10.07 4.32
CA SER A 86 4.13 11.24 5.02
C SER A 86 2.99 12.11 5.54
N ASN A 87 3.35 13.18 6.25
CA ASN A 87 2.45 14.30 6.53
C ASN A 87 1.27 14.00 7.48
N TRP A 88 1.60 13.45 8.65
CA TRP A 88 0.67 13.03 9.70
C TRP A 88 0.14 14.19 10.57
N TYR A 89 0.02 15.42 10.05
CA TYR A 89 -0.41 16.56 10.86
C TYR A 89 -1.89 16.51 11.27
N CYS A 90 -2.74 15.90 10.43
CA CYS A 90 -4.17 15.68 10.74
C CYS A 90 -4.41 14.45 11.60
N ALA A 91 -3.34 13.68 11.88
CA ALA A 91 -3.47 12.39 12.52
C ALA A 91 -4.03 12.51 13.94
N ARG A 92 -4.81 11.53 14.36
CA ARG A 92 -5.40 11.49 15.71
C ARG A 92 -5.68 10.08 16.16
N TYR A 93 -5.85 9.91 17.46
CA TYR A 93 -6.37 8.65 17.99
C TYR A 93 -7.87 8.51 17.71
N VAL A 94 -8.30 7.29 17.39
CA VAL A 94 -9.72 6.95 17.24
C VAL A 94 -10.48 7.35 18.52
N ASN A 95 -11.72 7.83 18.37
CA ASN A 95 -12.60 8.29 19.46
C ASN A 95 -12.09 9.49 20.29
N ARG A 96 -10.96 10.12 19.95
CA ARG A 96 -10.54 11.37 20.59
C ARG A 96 -11.06 12.58 19.82
N VAL A 97 -11.75 13.47 20.52
CA VAL A 97 -12.13 14.79 20.01
C VAL A 97 -10.91 15.69 20.19
N SER A 98 -10.29 16.13 19.10
CA SER A 98 -9.31 17.22 19.11
C SER A 98 -9.87 18.41 18.35
N ARG A 99 -9.52 19.64 18.75
CA ARG A 99 -9.69 20.79 17.87
C ARG A 99 -8.77 20.57 16.68
N ASP A 100 -9.34 20.41 15.49
CA ASP A 100 -8.57 20.29 14.25
C ASP A 100 -7.90 21.64 13.98
N LEU A 101 -6.60 21.73 14.29
CA LEU A 101 -5.79 22.92 13.99
C LEU A 101 -5.52 23.07 12.49
N GLN A 102 -5.66 21.98 11.72
CA GLN A 102 -5.40 21.94 10.29
C GLN A 102 -6.49 21.16 9.56
N LYS A 103 -6.94 21.69 8.41
CA LYS A 103 -8.03 21.11 7.61
C LYS A 103 -7.48 20.09 6.62
N PRO A 104 -8.04 18.86 6.57
CA PRO A 104 -7.66 17.86 5.57
C PRO A 104 -7.99 18.32 4.14
N TYR A 105 -7.30 17.73 3.17
CA TYR A 105 -7.47 18.05 1.76
C TYR A 105 -8.88 17.70 1.23
N SER A 106 -9.51 18.64 0.53
CA SER A 106 -10.95 18.61 0.28
C SER A 106 -11.43 17.48 -0.63
N LYS A 107 -10.69 17.16 -1.71
CA LYS A 107 -11.10 16.17 -2.72
C LYS A 107 -11.01 14.71 -2.26
N TYR A 108 -10.28 14.49 -1.18
CA TYR A 108 -10.07 13.17 -0.56
C TYR A 108 -10.93 12.96 0.69
N LEU A 109 -11.72 13.95 1.11
CA LEU A 109 -12.53 13.82 2.32
C LEU A 109 -13.47 12.63 2.23
N ALA A 110 -13.54 11.85 3.31
CA ALA A 110 -14.58 10.85 3.45
C ALA A 110 -15.93 11.53 3.75
N PRO A 111 -17.07 10.97 3.31
CA PRO A 111 -18.41 11.52 3.57
C PRO A 111 -18.67 11.85 5.04
N GLU A 112 -18.24 10.98 5.96
CA GLU A 112 -18.39 11.20 7.40
C GLU A 112 -17.61 12.40 7.94
N MET A 113 -16.48 12.76 7.31
CA MET A 113 -15.71 13.96 7.69
C MET A 113 -16.45 15.23 7.28
N ILE A 114 -17.10 15.23 6.11
CA ILE A 114 -17.91 16.35 5.62
C ILE A 114 -19.15 16.53 6.52
N LEU A 115 -19.80 15.42 6.84
CA LEU A 115 -21.01 15.40 7.67
C LEU A 115 -20.72 15.53 9.18
N LYS A 116 -19.46 15.72 9.58
CA LYS A 116 -19.00 15.78 10.99
C LYS A 116 -19.50 14.58 11.82
N LYS A 117 -19.60 13.42 11.19
CA LYS A 117 -19.96 12.16 11.85
C LYS A 117 -18.69 11.50 12.42
N LYS A 118 -18.88 10.53 13.30
CA LYS A 118 -17.80 9.71 13.85
C LYS A 118 -16.93 9.15 12.72
N GLU A 119 -15.63 9.36 12.81
CA GLU A 119 -14.62 8.80 11.89
C GLU A 119 -14.04 7.51 12.49
N GLY A 120 -13.41 6.69 11.66
CA GLY A 120 -12.77 5.43 12.06
C GLY A 120 -11.78 4.96 11.00
N PHE A 121 -11.30 3.72 11.09
CA PHE A 121 -10.35 3.17 10.11
C PHE A 121 -10.87 3.21 8.68
N TYR A 122 -12.19 3.01 8.50
CA TYR A 122 -12.90 3.16 7.23
C TYR A 122 -12.80 4.57 6.60
N THR A 123 -12.39 5.59 7.37
CA THR A 123 -12.14 6.95 6.89
C THR A 123 -10.84 7.01 6.10
N ASP A 124 -9.75 6.42 6.61
CA ASP A 124 -8.50 6.32 5.86
C ASP A 124 -8.63 5.35 4.67
N ILE A 125 -9.42 4.28 4.81
CA ILE A 125 -9.71 3.33 3.71
C ILE A 125 -10.45 4.02 2.56
N TRP A 126 -11.34 4.97 2.84
CA TRP A 126 -11.91 5.82 1.78
C TRP A 126 -10.82 6.60 1.05
N GLN A 127 -9.90 7.23 1.79
CA GLN A 127 -8.81 8.01 1.21
C GLN A 127 -7.84 7.13 0.40
N LEU A 128 -7.60 5.90 0.85
CA LEU A 128 -6.88 4.88 0.10
C LEU A 128 -7.60 4.53 -1.21
N GLY A 129 -8.93 4.41 -1.18
CA GLY A 129 -9.74 4.20 -2.39
C GLY A 129 -9.69 5.37 -3.37
N VAL A 130 -9.68 6.62 -2.88
CA VAL A 130 -9.51 7.82 -3.71
C VAL A 130 -8.12 7.83 -4.34
N LEU A 131 -7.08 7.51 -3.57
CA LEU A 131 -5.71 7.38 -4.06
C LEU A 131 -5.61 6.29 -5.13
N PHE A 132 -6.20 5.13 -4.89
CA PHE A 132 -6.19 4.01 -5.84
C PHE A 132 -6.89 4.39 -7.14
N TYR A 133 -8.07 5.03 -7.06
CA TYR A 133 -8.77 5.57 -8.23
C TYR A 133 -7.92 6.61 -8.98
N GLU A 134 -7.24 7.51 -8.26
CA GLU A 134 -6.38 8.52 -8.90
C GLU A 134 -5.22 7.86 -9.65
N LEU A 135 -4.58 6.86 -9.06
CA LEU A 135 -3.47 6.16 -9.71
C LEU A 135 -3.92 5.35 -10.94
N THR A 136 -5.11 4.75 -10.92
CA THR A 136 -5.61 3.95 -12.07
C THR A 136 -6.20 4.79 -13.19
N THR A 137 -6.69 6.00 -12.90
CA THR A 137 -7.39 6.83 -13.89
C THR A 137 -6.68 8.14 -14.24
N GLY A 138 -5.63 8.51 -13.51
CA GLY A 138 -4.93 9.79 -13.64
C GLY A 138 -5.72 11.00 -13.12
N ARG A 139 -6.87 10.80 -12.49
CA ARG A 139 -7.71 11.86 -11.94
C ARG A 139 -8.43 11.43 -10.67
N VAL A 140 -8.75 12.36 -9.80
CA VAL A 140 -9.60 12.08 -8.63
C VAL A 140 -11.05 11.77 -9.04
N PRO A 141 -11.80 10.98 -8.26
CA PRO A 141 -13.19 10.65 -8.54
C PRO A 141 -14.17 11.80 -8.25
N PHE A 142 -13.76 12.79 -7.45
CA PHE A 142 -14.61 13.91 -7.03
C PHE A 142 -13.86 15.25 -7.09
N ASN A 143 -14.55 16.29 -7.54
CA ASN A 143 -14.02 17.65 -7.61
C ASN A 143 -14.31 18.49 -6.36
N ASN A 144 -15.40 18.18 -5.67
CA ASN A 144 -15.89 18.96 -4.52
C ASN A 144 -16.65 18.07 -3.51
N LYS A 145 -17.10 18.70 -2.41
CA LYS A 145 -17.80 17.99 -1.32
C LYS A 145 -19.17 17.46 -1.72
N ASP A 146 -19.88 18.15 -2.60
CA ASP A 146 -21.22 17.73 -3.03
C ASP A 146 -21.13 16.47 -3.89
N GLU A 147 -20.14 16.37 -4.76
CA GLU A 147 -19.84 15.14 -5.51
C GLU A 147 -19.45 13.98 -4.58
N ILE A 148 -18.66 14.24 -3.54
CA ILE A 148 -18.31 13.25 -2.52
C ILE A 148 -19.57 12.70 -1.83
N LEU A 149 -20.61 13.49 -1.63
CA LEU A 149 -21.83 13.03 -0.97
C LEU A 149 -22.80 12.33 -1.93
N ASN A 150 -22.87 12.79 -3.18
CA ASN A 150 -23.98 12.45 -4.08
C ASN A 150 -23.60 11.55 -5.27
N ILE A 151 -22.35 11.58 -5.75
CA ILE A 151 -21.94 10.80 -6.93
C ILE A 151 -21.49 9.39 -6.53
N LYS A 152 -22.10 8.37 -7.14
CA LYS A 152 -21.63 6.99 -7.03
C LYS A 152 -20.47 6.76 -8.00
N VAL A 153 -19.35 6.24 -7.50
CA VAL A 153 -18.22 5.82 -8.33
C VAL A 153 -18.49 4.42 -8.87
N VAL A 154 -18.15 4.21 -10.14
CA VAL A 154 -18.12 2.90 -10.79
C VAL A 154 -16.75 2.77 -11.46
N HIS A 155 -15.99 1.78 -11.03
CA HIS A 155 -14.65 1.48 -11.51
C HIS A 155 -14.55 -0.03 -11.84
N PRO A 156 -13.78 -0.46 -12.85
CA PRO A 156 -13.62 -1.89 -13.17
C PRO A 156 -13.13 -2.73 -11.99
N TYR A 157 -12.28 -2.14 -11.13
CA TYR A 157 -11.85 -2.75 -9.88
C TYR A 157 -12.88 -2.59 -8.75
N GLU A 158 -13.54 -3.69 -8.41
CA GLU A 158 -14.53 -3.75 -7.31
C GLU A 158 -13.97 -3.33 -5.95
N ILE A 159 -12.69 -3.59 -5.69
CA ILE A 159 -12.00 -3.12 -4.48
C ILE A 159 -12.08 -1.58 -4.33
N ILE A 160 -11.97 -0.83 -5.44
CA ILE A 160 -12.11 0.64 -5.44
C ILE A 160 -13.56 1.03 -5.16
N ASN A 161 -14.53 0.34 -5.79
CA ASN A 161 -15.96 0.58 -5.55
C ASN A 161 -16.34 0.37 -4.07
N LYS A 162 -15.79 -0.69 -3.46
CA LYS A 162 -16.00 -1.03 -2.04
C LYS A 162 -15.40 0.03 -1.11
N CYS A 163 -14.17 0.50 -1.35
CA CYS A 163 -13.57 1.61 -0.62
C CYS A 163 -14.39 2.91 -0.74
N LEU A 164 -14.92 3.20 -1.92
CA LEU A 164 -15.65 4.44 -2.21
C LEU A 164 -17.17 4.35 -1.95
N SER A 165 -17.60 3.35 -1.18
CA SER A 165 -18.99 3.25 -0.74
C SER A 165 -19.36 4.39 0.22
N LYS A 166 -20.44 5.13 -0.09
CA LYS A 166 -20.92 6.23 0.78
C LYS A 166 -21.33 5.72 2.16
N ARG A 167 -21.88 4.50 2.23
CA ARG A 167 -22.22 3.84 3.49
C ARG A 167 -20.95 3.24 4.09
N ARG A 168 -20.38 3.87 5.11
CA ARG A 168 -19.15 3.40 5.81
C ARG A 168 -19.15 1.92 6.20
N LYS A 169 -20.32 1.34 6.56
CA LYS A 169 -20.46 -0.09 6.91
C LYS A 169 -20.25 -1.05 5.73
N ARG A 170 -20.33 -0.55 4.49
CA ARG A 170 -20.10 -1.32 3.26
C ARG A 170 -18.65 -1.23 2.76
N ARG A 171 -17.82 -0.37 3.37
CA ARG A 171 -16.38 -0.34 3.12
C ARG A 171 -15.69 -1.44 3.93
N TYR A 172 -14.43 -1.71 3.62
CA TYR A 172 -13.56 -2.47 4.51
C TYR A 172 -13.52 -1.84 5.90
N GLN A 173 -13.61 -2.66 6.93
CA GLN A 173 -13.55 -2.19 8.32
C GLN A 173 -12.13 -2.28 8.89
N SER A 174 -11.26 -3.06 8.24
CA SER A 174 -9.83 -3.18 8.55
C SER A 174 -9.00 -3.02 7.27
N VAL A 175 -7.71 -2.72 7.42
CA VAL A 175 -6.79 -2.67 6.29
C VAL A 175 -6.44 -4.07 5.82
N GLU A 176 -6.44 -5.04 6.74
CA GLU A 176 -6.23 -6.46 6.48
C GLU A 176 -7.26 -7.02 5.49
N ASP A 177 -8.56 -6.70 5.68
CA ASP A 177 -9.61 -7.13 4.74
C ASP A 177 -9.39 -6.55 3.34
N PHE A 178 -8.90 -5.31 3.26
CA PHE A 178 -8.54 -4.67 1.99
C PHE A 178 -7.33 -5.36 1.35
N GLN A 179 -6.30 -5.67 2.13
CA GLN A 179 -5.09 -6.36 1.65
C GLN A 179 -5.40 -7.76 1.11
N ASN A 180 -6.34 -8.47 1.71
CA ASN A 180 -6.78 -9.78 1.25
C ASN A 180 -7.45 -9.70 -0.13
N ASP A 181 -8.39 -8.77 -0.33
CA ASP A 181 -9.04 -8.57 -1.63
C ASP A 181 -8.03 -8.05 -2.68
N LEU A 182 -7.06 -7.22 -2.29
CA LEU A 182 -5.99 -6.76 -3.19
C LEU A 182 -5.10 -7.93 -3.62
N LYS A 183 -4.71 -8.81 -2.69
CA LYS A 183 -3.94 -10.02 -2.99
C LYS A 183 -4.70 -10.93 -3.96
N ALA A 184 -6.00 -11.12 -3.75
CA ALA A 184 -6.84 -11.91 -4.65
C ALA A 184 -6.87 -11.32 -6.08
N LEU A 185 -7.01 -9.99 -6.20
CA LEU A 185 -6.95 -9.31 -7.50
C LEU A 185 -5.60 -9.50 -8.21
N ILE A 186 -4.49 -9.39 -7.48
CA ILE A 186 -3.14 -9.59 -8.04
C ILE A 186 -2.98 -11.06 -8.48
N ASN A 187 -3.51 -12.02 -7.70
CA ASN A 187 -3.46 -13.44 -8.05
C ASN A 187 -4.28 -13.76 -9.31
N GLU A 188 -5.49 -13.22 -9.42
CA GLU A 188 -6.32 -13.37 -10.61
C GLU A 188 -5.59 -12.85 -11.87
N LYS A 189 -4.93 -11.70 -11.77
CA LYS A 189 -4.10 -11.16 -12.86
C LYS A 189 -2.94 -12.10 -13.19
N TYR A 190 -2.23 -12.59 -12.18
CA TYR A 190 -1.14 -13.54 -12.35
C TYR A 190 -1.58 -14.82 -13.09
N GLU A 191 -2.66 -15.47 -12.61
CA GLU A 191 -3.19 -16.69 -13.22
C GLU A 191 -3.60 -16.48 -14.68
N ASN A 192 -4.27 -15.36 -14.98
CA ASN A 192 -4.60 -14.98 -16.36
C ASN A 192 -3.35 -14.87 -17.27
N PHE A 193 -2.24 -14.28 -16.79
CA PHE A 193 -1.02 -14.17 -17.59
C PHE A 193 -0.33 -15.52 -17.79
N VAL A 194 -0.38 -16.41 -16.79
CA VAL A 194 0.14 -17.78 -16.90
C VAL A 194 -0.67 -18.56 -17.94
N GLU A 195 -2.00 -18.52 -17.87
CA GLU A 195 -2.89 -19.20 -18.83
C GLU A 195 -2.67 -18.73 -20.27
N ASN A 196 -2.47 -17.42 -20.46
CA ASN A 196 -2.23 -16.81 -21.77
C ASN A 196 -0.76 -16.93 -22.26
N LYS A 197 0.10 -17.65 -21.53
CA LYS A 197 1.54 -17.80 -21.84
C LYS A 197 2.30 -16.47 -21.95
N GLU A 198 1.80 -15.40 -21.32
CA GLU A 198 2.45 -14.10 -21.24
C GLU A 198 3.39 -14.03 -20.01
N MET A 199 4.32 -14.98 -19.95
CA MET A 199 5.20 -15.25 -18.81
C MET A 199 5.95 -14.01 -18.30
N PHE A 200 6.37 -13.12 -19.21
CA PHE A 200 7.06 -11.89 -18.87
C PHE A 200 6.25 -10.95 -17.97
N LYS A 201 4.94 -10.82 -18.22
CA LYS A 201 4.05 -10.02 -17.37
C LYS A 201 3.75 -10.78 -16.07
N GLY A 202 3.47 -12.08 -16.16
CA GLY A 202 3.21 -12.96 -15.01
C GLY A 202 4.31 -12.91 -13.93
N ILE A 203 5.59 -12.88 -14.31
CA ILE A 203 6.71 -12.82 -13.37
C ILE A 203 6.64 -11.59 -12.43
N SER A 204 6.17 -10.43 -12.92
CA SER A 204 6.15 -9.22 -12.09
C SER A 204 5.05 -9.30 -11.01
N TYR A 205 3.86 -9.81 -11.38
CA TYR A 205 2.82 -10.15 -10.41
C TYR A 205 3.27 -11.23 -9.44
N CYS A 206 3.98 -12.26 -9.91
CA CYS A 206 4.52 -13.32 -9.06
C CYS A 206 5.52 -12.77 -8.02
N CYS A 207 6.40 -11.84 -8.43
CA CYS A 207 7.26 -11.10 -7.50
C CYS A 207 6.45 -10.37 -6.42
N ASP A 208 5.38 -9.68 -6.82
CA ASP A 208 4.55 -8.92 -5.87
C ASP A 208 3.79 -9.85 -4.92
N LEU A 209 3.24 -10.96 -5.42
CA LEU A 209 2.58 -12.00 -4.62
C LEU A 209 3.52 -12.64 -3.62
N LEU A 210 4.76 -12.94 -4.02
CA LEU A 210 5.81 -13.43 -3.12
C LEU A 210 6.01 -12.45 -1.95
N LEU A 211 6.27 -11.18 -2.23
CA LEU A 211 6.50 -10.17 -1.19
C LEU A 211 5.29 -10.00 -0.26
N ILE A 212 4.07 -10.01 -0.82
CA ILE A 212 2.83 -9.94 -0.04
C ILE A 212 2.72 -11.15 0.90
N CYS A 213 3.01 -12.35 0.42
CA CYS A 213 2.96 -13.57 1.24
C CYS A 213 3.99 -13.52 2.37
N LEU A 214 5.24 -13.16 2.05
CA LEU A 214 6.30 -13.05 3.04
C LEU A 214 5.97 -12.02 4.14
N LYS A 215 5.46 -10.84 3.77
CA LYS A 215 5.06 -9.78 4.72
C LYS A 215 3.88 -10.20 5.61
N ASN A 216 3.01 -11.08 5.13
CA ASN A 216 1.90 -11.63 5.89
C ASN A 216 2.23 -12.96 6.60
N ASN A 217 3.51 -13.36 6.66
CA ASN A 217 3.94 -14.62 7.26
C ASN A 217 3.30 -15.88 6.63
N ASP A 218 2.89 -15.78 5.36
CA ASP A 218 2.26 -16.84 4.58
C ASP A 218 3.35 -17.61 3.80
N GLY A 219 4.11 -18.44 4.54
CA GLY A 219 5.23 -19.19 3.97
C GLY A 219 4.81 -20.19 2.90
N VAL A 220 3.60 -20.77 3.00
CA VAL A 220 3.12 -21.80 2.07
C VAL A 220 2.94 -21.22 0.68
N ASN A 221 2.21 -20.10 0.55
CA ASN A 221 2.06 -19.44 -0.74
C ASN A 221 3.35 -18.79 -1.22
N ALA A 222 4.16 -18.25 -0.31
CA ALA A 222 5.49 -17.75 -0.67
C ALA A 222 6.37 -18.84 -1.31
N TYR A 223 6.33 -20.06 -0.76
CA TYR A 223 7.05 -21.21 -1.29
C TYR A 223 6.57 -21.58 -2.71
N LYS A 224 5.25 -21.57 -2.94
CA LYS A 224 4.67 -21.78 -4.28
C LYS A 224 5.16 -20.74 -5.30
N TYR A 225 5.08 -19.45 -4.99
CA TYR A 225 5.53 -18.40 -5.92
C TYR A 225 7.04 -18.41 -6.16
N LEU A 226 7.84 -18.90 -5.20
CA LEU A 226 9.26 -19.13 -5.42
C LEU A 226 9.51 -20.24 -6.44
N ASP A 227 8.71 -21.30 -6.41
CA ASP A 227 8.77 -22.34 -7.44
C ASP A 227 8.50 -21.77 -8.83
N ASP A 228 7.41 -21.02 -8.98
CA ASP A 228 7.04 -20.40 -10.24
C ASP A 228 8.16 -19.45 -10.75
N LEU A 229 8.76 -18.63 -9.87
CA LEU A 229 9.86 -17.74 -10.25
C LEU A 229 11.14 -18.48 -10.67
N ILE A 230 11.49 -19.59 -10.01
CA ILE A 230 12.68 -20.38 -10.37
C ILE A 230 12.53 -21.00 -11.75
N GLU A 231 11.31 -21.42 -12.11
CA GLU A 231 11.01 -21.93 -13.44
C GLU A 231 11.14 -20.83 -14.50
N TYR A 232 10.64 -19.63 -14.21
CA TYR A 232 10.43 -18.60 -15.22
C TYR A 232 11.62 -17.66 -15.46
N VAL A 233 12.55 -17.54 -14.52
CA VAL A 233 13.67 -16.56 -14.61
C VAL A 233 14.89 -17.19 -15.26
N ASP A 234 15.31 -16.80 -16.46
CA ASP A 234 16.46 -17.43 -17.15
C ASP A 234 17.84 -17.17 -16.52
N ASN A 235 17.99 -16.12 -15.73
CA ASN A 235 19.30 -15.73 -15.18
C ASN A 235 19.75 -16.72 -14.08
N ASN A 236 20.81 -17.49 -14.34
CA ASN A 236 21.34 -18.50 -13.42
C ASN A 236 21.73 -17.95 -12.03
N SER A 237 22.30 -16.75 -11.96
CA SER A 237 22.65 -16.14 -10.66
C SER A 237 21.40 -15.81 -9.85
N ILE A 238 20.35 -15.32 -10.50
CA ILE A 238 19.08 -15.03 -9.82
C ILE A 238 18.35 -16.32 -9.44
N LYS A 239 18.40 -17.36 -10.29
CA LYS A 239 17.86 -18.68 -9.94
C LYS A 239 18.50 -19.23 -8.66
N GLU A 240 19.81 -19.07 -8.49
CA GLU A 240 20.49 -19.55 -7.29
C GLU A 240 20.09 -18.76 -6.03
N ASP A 241 20.01 -17.42 -6.14
CA ASP A 241 19.47 -16.56 -5.07
C ASP A 241 18.04 -17.00 -4.65
N LEU A 242 17.18 -17.32 -5.63
CA LEU A 242 15.82 -17.79 -5.40
C LEU A 242 15.77 -19.17 -4.71
N LYS A 243 16.64 -20.11 -5.11
CA LYS A 243 16.72 -21.44 -4.47
C LYS A 243 17.12 -21.32 -3.00
N HIS A 244 18.14 -20.52 -2.69
CA HIS A 244 18.55 -20.28 -1.31
C HIS A 244 17.43 -19.64 -0.47
N LEU A 245 16.72 -18.66 -1.04
CA LEU A 245 15.56 -18.07 -0.39
C LEU A 245 14.48 -19.15 -0.13
N LYS A 246 14.22 -20.01 -1.11
CA LYS A 246 13.24 -21.10 -1.03
C LYS A 246 13.59 -22.12 0.05
N GLU A 247 14.85 -22.54 0.16
CA GLU A 247 15.32 -23.41 1.24
C GLU A 247 15.12 -22.78 2.62
N SER A 248 15.43 -21.48 2.75
CA SER A 248 15.25 -20.74 3.99
C SER A 248 13.78 -20.65 4.42
N ILE A 249 12.85 -20.51 3.47
CA ILE A 249 11.41 -20.57 3.71
C ILE A 249 10.96 -21.99 4.07
N LYS A 250 11.45 -23.02 3.35
CA LYS A 250 11.16 -24.43 3.62
C LYS A 250 11.47 -24.80 5.07
N TYR A 251 12.69 -24.50 5.50
CA TYR A 251 13.14 -24.78 6.86
C TYR A 251 12.20 -24.14 7.90
N ARG A 252 11.77 -22.91 7.66
CA ARG A 252 10.87 -22.19 8.57
C ARG A 252 9.48 -22.78 8.61
N LEU A 253 8.94 -23.21 7.47
CA LEU A 253 7.66 -23.90 7.38
C LEU A 253 7.69 -25.21 8.17
N GLU A 254 8.72 -26.03 7.95
CA GLU A 254 8.89 -27.34 8.61
C GLU A 254 9.05 -27.20 10.14
N ASN A 255 9.63 -26.09 10.60
CA ASN A 255 9.88 -25.84 12.02
C ASN A 255 8.87 -24.86 12.66
N HIS A 256 7.83 -24.45 11.94
CA HIS A 256 6.84 -23.46 12.41
C HIS A 256 7.44 -22.13 12.90
N ILE A 257 8.52 -21.68 12.28
CA ILE A 257 9.23 -20.45 12.62
C ILE A 257 8.67 -19.29 11.78
N PRO A 258 8.34 -18.13 12.38
CA PRO A 258 7.93 -16.95 11.63
C PRO A 258 9.01 -16.45 10.66
N ILE A 259 8.56 -15.84 9.55
CA ILE A 259 9.42 -15.23 8.54
C ILE A 259 9.99 -13.92 9.11
N PRO A 260 11.32 -13.82 9.28
CA PRO A 260 11.94 -12.64 9.86
C PRO A 260 12.15 -11.56 8.79
N LYS A 261 12.38 -10.32 9.22
CA LYS A 261 12.48 -9.15 8.32
C LYS A 261 13.63 -9.27 7.32
N GLU A 262 14.71 -9.94 7.70
CA GLU A 262 15.91 -10.16 6.89
C GLU A 262 15.59 -10.99 5.65
N ILE A 263 14.67 -11.96 5.77
CA ILE A 263 14.21 -12.76 4.63
C ILE A 263 13.34 -11.93 3.69
N ILE A 264 12.44 -11.11 4.25
CA ILE A 264 11.61 -10.19 3.46
C ILE A 264 12.52 -9.25 2.67
N TYR A 265 13.53 -8.67 3.32
CA TYR A 265 14.49 -7.77 2.69
C TYR A 265 15.30 -8.46 1.58
N ASN A 266 15.76 -9.70 1.80
CA ASN A 266 16.42 -10.48 0.76
C ASN A 266 15.51 -10.71 -0.45
N ALA A 267 14.25 -11.11 -0.22
CA ALA A 267 13.27 -11.28 -1.29
C ALA A 267 13.01 -9.97 -2.06
N GLU A 268 12.95 -8.82 -1.38
CA GLU A 268 12.81 -7.52 -2.03
C GLU A 268 14.00 -7.19 -2.94
N ILE A 269 15.23 -7.55 -2.54
CA ILE A 269 16.42 -7.40 -3.39
C ILE A 269 16.31 -8.30 -4.62
N ILE A 270 16.00 -9.58 -4.43
CA ILE A 270 15.93 -10.56 -5.53
C ILE A 270 14.86 -10.17 -6.54
N THR A 271 13.65 -9.85 -6.06
CA THR A 271 12.54 -9.41 -6.93
C THR A 271 12.85 -8.11 -7.66
N HIS A 272 13.60 -7.19 -7.05
CA HIS A 272 14.08 -5.99 -7.72
C HIS A 272 15.07 -6.32 -8.85
N LYS A 273 16.04 -7.20 -8.61
CA LYS A 273 16.96 -7.68 -9.67
C LYS A 273 16.18 -8.29 -10.83
N ILE A 274 15.17 -9.12 -10.55
CA ILE A 274 14.30 -9.72 -11.59
C ILE A 274 13.64 -8.65 -12.46
N LYS A 275 13.14 -7.57 -11.85
CA LYS A 275 12.46 -6.48 -12.57
C LYS A 275 13.41 -5.56 -13.35
N LEU A 276 14.72 -5.57 -13.05
CA LEU A 276 15.74 -4.78 -13.76
C LEU A 276 16.34 -5.48 -14.98
N VAL A 277 16.35 -6.82 -14.99
CA VAL A 277 16.92 -7.62 -16.09
C VAL A 277 15.91 -7.79 -17.25
N LYS A 278 14.75 -7.13 -17.16
CA LYS A 278 13.70 -7.11 -18.17
C LYS A 278 13.70 -5.83 -19.00
#